data_AF-A0A2N5W2U3-F1
#
_entry.id   AF-A0A2N5W2U3-F1
#
_cell.length_a   1.000
_cell.length_b   1.000
_cell.length_c   1.000
_cell.angle_alpha   90.00
_cell.angle_beta   90.00
_cell.angle_gamma   90.00
#
_symmetry.space_group_name_H-M   'P 1'
#
loop_
_entity.id
_entity.type
_entity.pdbx_description
1 polymer ?
#
loop_
_entity_poly.entity_id
_entity_poly.type
_entity_poly.pdbx_seq_one_letter_code
_entity_poly.pdbx_strand_id
1 'polypeptide(L)'
;MVAFLSSLTESQVFNFACVPLLLLQCSLLHPAYEADPSARVLRLLLLPVVVALAVSTQSRKLLLPLEEYLHVNYGLVAVPTFHICCLAVQFAFHRGPALKEEALVVESTEGEAVAEVVQAEPEKLLHNTSRSYAPQNVDTTELRKRSRFGRQKQPTKLDYSLHGTKSPTIAELIKFSVGIVASPRGLAYTWAPPARCLSRAPRKPIVDFLRELLIDVVKKHTLFLMTCVYLLPAVNHPEGAAGWISEASGLRRSGVLEIIVNQLTAAIFTFSAICAFNLLGSVLTGAELLFITLARLILPDDLRPEPFDTTLYPPLFNRLMSRENLSEFWGEGWQCVFRRDFVFCGGMPLAKLGCFFFGPGSVPLFTLMGSMLLSGIFHEWGILTITKPDWKFSTTKFFVIQGFGIVLERILNLRKVLGGRALRPLRYFITYFWLSYWSQDMFEALYERGLGRSGIIETDFRRWYWFQYLLPFGPFLPKGLMNLINIA
;
A
#
# COMPACT_ATOMS: atom_id res chain seq x y z
N MET A 1 34.11 -20.78 -12.05
CA MET A 1 33.32 -19.71 -11.40
C MET A 1 32.27 -19.13 -12.33
N VAL A 2 32.63 -18.62 -13.52
CA VAL A 2 31.67 -18.06 -14.51
C VAL A 2 30.61 -19.07 -14.97
N ALA A 3 31.01 -20.31 -15.30
CA ALA A 3 30.05 -21.36 -15.71
C ALA A 3 29.10 -21.80 -14.57
N PHE A 4 29.58 -21.80 -13.32
CA PHE A 4 28.77 -22.11 -12.14
C PHE A 4 27.78 -20.98 -11.82
N LEU A 5 28.23 -19.72 -11.93
CA LEU A 5 27.35 -18.55 -11.81
C LEU A 5 26.32 -18.50 -12.94
N SER A 6 26.69 -18.85 -14.17
CA SER A 6 25.76 -18.97 -15.31
C SER A 6 24.70 -20.05 -15.06
N SER A 7 25.14 -21.24 -14.64
CA SER A 7 24.25 -22.36 -14.29
C SER A 7 23.31 -22.05 -13.11
N LEU A 8 23.80 -21.36 -12.08
CA LEU A 8 22.96 -20.86 -10.99
C LEU A 8 21.93 -19.85 -11.49
N THR A 9 22.32 -18.94 -12.37
CA THR A 9 21.41 -17.93 -12.91
C THR A 9 20.33 -18.53 -13.82
N GLU A 10 20.57 -19.66 -14.48
CA GLU A 10 19.59 -20.36 -15.33
C GLU A 10 18.57 -21.20 -14.53
N SER A 11 18.85 -21.47 -13.25
CA SER A 11 17.96 -22.26 -12.39
C SER A 11 16.68 -21.48 -12.02
N GLN A 12 15.51 -22.12 -12.17
CA GLN A 12 14.24 -21.56 -11.70
C GLN A 12 14.23 -21.29 -10.18
N VAL A 13 15.03 -22.02 -9.42
CA VAL A 13 15.20 -21.80 -7.97
C VAL A 13 15.88 -20.46 -7.70
N PHE A 14 16.83 -20.05 -8.54
CA PHE A 14 17.52 -18.76 -8.41
C PHE A 14 16.57 -17.58 -8.64
N ASN A 15 15.59 -17.74 -9.53
CA ASN A 15 14.58 -16.71 -9.77
C ASN A 15 13.83 -16.36 -8.47
N PHE A 16 13.57 -17.33 -7.59
CA PHE A 16 12.88 -17.10 -6.33
C PHE A 16 13.79 -17.00 -5.10
N ALA A 17 15.12 -17.08 -5.27
CA ALA A 17 16.08 -17.03 -4.16
C ALA A 17 16.03 -15.73 -3.35
N CYS A 18 15.48 -14.65 -3.91
CA CYS A 18 15.24 -13.41 -3.16
C CYS A 18 14.24 -13.59 -2.02
N VAL A 19 13.27 -14.51 -2.13
CA VAL A 19 12.21 -14.69 -1.12
C VAL A 19 12.75 -15.34 0.16
N PRO A 20 13.48 -16.47 0.13
CA PRO A 20 14.10 -17.02 1.34
C PRO A 20 15.06 -16.05 2.03
N LEU A 21 15.83 -15.26 1.26
CA LEU A 21 16.74 -14.27 1.82
C LEU A 21 15.99 -13.08 2.46
N LEU A 22 14.88 -12.65 1.86
CA LEU A 22 14.00 -11.65 2.47
C LEU A 22 13.40 -12.18 3.78
N LEU A 23 12.95 -13.44 3.81
CA LEU A 23 12.43 -14.07 5.03
C LEU A 23 13.50 -14.19 6.11
N LEU A 24 14.74 -14.54 5.75
CA LEU A 24 15.88 -14.52 6.67
C LEU A 24 16.17 -13.10 7.19
N GLN A 25 16.13 -12.09 6.33
CA GLN A 25 16.28 -10.70 6.75
C GLN A 25 15.17 -10.27 7.71
N CYS A 26 13.95 -10.75 7.48
CA CYS A 26 12.77 -10.51 8.31
C CYS A 26 12.87 -11.22 9.67
N SER A 27 13.38 -12.45 9.72
CA SER A 27 13.51 -13.23 10.95
C SER A 27 14.42 -12.55 11.98
N LEU A 28 15.36 -11.71 11.52
CA LEU A 28 16.24 -10.90 12.36
C LEU A 28 15.53 -9.68 12.99
N LEU A 29 14.24 -9.49 12.73
CA LEU A 29 13.36 -8.58 13.46
C LEU A 29 12.65 -9.26 14.63
N HIS A 30 12.88 -10.56 14.83
CA HIS A 30 12.30 -11.29 15.94
C HIS A 30 12.67 -10.62 17.28
N PRO A 31 11.77 -10.56 18.27
CA PRO A 31 12.02 -9.91 19.57
C PRO A 31 13.30 -10.40 20.26
N ALA A 32 13.60 -11.70 20.11
CA ALA A 32 14.84 -12.31 20.61
C ALA A 32 16.14 -11.69 20.04
N TYR A 33 16.08 -11.02 18.89
CA TYR A 33 17.22 -10.38 18.23
C TYR A 33 17.15 -8.84 18.27
N GLU A 34 16.13 -8.26 18.89
CA GLU A 34 15.93 -6.80 18.90
C GLU A 34 17.11 -6.05 19.53
N ALA A 35 17.62 -6.62 20.63
CA ALA A 35 18.77 -6.12 21.37
C ALA A 35 20.12 -6.30 20.66
N ASP A 36 20.20 -7.25 19.73
CA ASP A 36 21.48 -7.70 19.16
C ASP A 36 21.95 -6.76 18.03
N PRO A 37 23.08 -6.04 18.23
CA PRO A 37 23.65 -5.19 17.17
C PRO A 37 24.11 -6.01 15.95
N SER A 38 24.46 -7.29 16.12
CA SER A 38 24.94 -8.17 15.05
C SER A 38 23.80 -8.52 14.08
N ALA A 39 22.62 -8.87 14.61
CA ALA A 39 21.41 -9.05 13.82
C ALA A 39 21.10 -7.82 12.95
N ARG A 40 21.32 -6.61 13.49
CA ARG A 40 21.14 -5.36 12.73
C ARG A 40 22.17 -5.19 11.60
N VAL A 41 23.45 -5.49 11.86
CA VAL A 41 24.47 -5.46 10.80
C VAL A 41 24.16 -6.47 9.72
N LEU A 42 23.74 -7.69 10.09
CA LEU A 42 23.36 -8.72 9.13
C LEU A 42 22.16 -8.30 8.27
N ARG A 43 21.12 -7.67 8.86
CA ARG A 43 20.01 -7.09 8.10
C ARG A 43 20.46 -6.04 7.07
N LEU A 44 21.46 -5.21 7.41
CA LEU A 44 22.03 -4.22 6.49
C LEU A 44 22.87 -4.88 5.38
N LEU A 45 23.60 -5.95 5.68
CA LEU A 45 24.39 -6.69 4.68
C LEU A 45 23.52 -7.47 3.70
N LEU A 46 22.36 -7.97 4.14
CA LEU A 46 21.40 -8.68 3.28
C LEU A 46 20.68 -7.75 2.30
N LEU A 47 20.53 -6.45 2.62
CA LEU A 47 19.83 -5.48 1.78
C LEU A 47 20.31 -5.45 0.31
N PRO A 48 21.60 -5.17 0.00
CA PRO A 48 22.06 -5.10 -1.38
C PRO A 48 21.89 -6.45 -2.11
N VAL A 49 22.02 -7.57 -1.40
CA VAL A 49 21.87 -8.91 -1.97
C VAL A 49 20.41 -9.17 -2.37
N VAL A 50 19.46 -8.90 -1.49
CA VAL A 50 18.02 -9.08 -1.76
C VAL A 50 17.57 -8.19 -2.91
N VAL A 51 17.95 -6.91 -2.91
CA VAL A 51 17.60 -5.96 -3.98
C VAL A 51 18.21 -6.39 -5.32
N ALA A 52 19.49 -6.75 -5.35
CA ALA A 52 20.15 -7.19 -6.57
C ALA A 52 19.49 -8.46 -7.15
N LEU A 53 19.16 -9.44 -6.31
CA LEU A 53 18.48 -10.66 -6.75
C LEU A 53 17.05 -10.38 -7.23
N ALA A 54 16.28 -9.56 -6.50
CA ALA A 54 14.92 -9.21 -6.88
C ALA A 54 14.88 -8.54 -8.26
N VAL A 55 15.75 -7.56 -8.51
CA VAL A 55 15.81 -6.81 -9.77
C VAL A 55 16.38 -7.67 -10.91
N SER A 56 17.50 -8.36 -10.70
CA SER A 56 18.18 -9.11 -11.76
C SER A 56 17.39 -10.33 -12.26
N THR A 57 16.52 -10.89 -11.43
CA THR A 57 15.70 -12.06 -11.79
C THR A 57 14.33 -11.68 -12.35
N GLN A 58 13.97 -10.41 -12.35
CA GLN A 58 12.62 -9.97 -12.71
C GLN A 58 12.23 -10.35 -14.14
N SER A 59 13.11 -10.12 -15.11
CA SER A 59 12.83 -10.46 -16.52
C SER A 59 12.58 -11.95 -16.75
N ARG A 60 13.17 -12.81 -15.91
CA ARG A 60 12.99 -14.27 -15.96
C ARG A 60 11.69 -14.75 -15.30
N LYS A 61 11.03 -13.90 -14.52
CA LYS A 61 9.73 -14.18 -13.88
C LYS A 61 8.54 -13.77 -14.75
N LEU A 62 8.78 -13.01 -15.82
CA LEU A 62 7.73 -12.53 -16.70
C LEU A 62 7.11 -13.69 -17.48
N LEU A 63 5.78 -13.72 -17.53
CA LEU A 63 5.02 -14.59 -18.40
C LEU A 63 5.11 -14.06 -19.84
N LEU A 64 5.36 -14.96 -20.79
CA LEU A 64 5.51 -14.64 -22.21
C LEU A 64 4.36 -15.24 -23.02
N PRO A 65 3.92 -14.61 -24.13
CA PRO A 65 4.43 -13.34 -24.69
C PRO A 65 3.97 -12.09 -23.91
N LEU A 66 4.81 -11.04 -23.86
CA LEU A 66 4.57 -9.86 -23.02
C LEU A 66 3.31 -9.09 -23.45
N GLU A 67 3.01 -9.08 -24.74
CA GLU A 67 1.85 -8.44 -25.34
C GLU A 67 0.54 -9.08 -24.89
N GLU A 68 0.56 -10.34 -24.46
CA GLU A 68 -0.60 -11.06 -23.96
C GLU A 68 -0.72 -10.97 -22.43
N TYR A 69 0.40 -11.06 -21.72
CA TYR A 69 0.43 -11.13 -20.26
C TYR A 69 0.75 -9.79 -19.57
N LEU A 70 0.64 -8.66 -20.26
CA LEU A 70 1.02 -7.33 -19.76
C LEU A 70 0.44 -7.03 -18.36
N HIS A 71 -0.88 -7.03 -18.19
CA HIS A 71 -1.54 -6.72 -16.92
C HIS A 71 -1.29 -7.78 -15.85
N VAL A 72 -1.09 -9.04 -16.25
CA VAL A 72 -0.72 -10.14 -15.33
C VAL A 72 0.69 -9.91 -14.78
N ASN A 73 1.64 -9.63 -15.65
CA ASN A 73 3.03 -9.33 -15.29
C ASN A 73 3.14 -8.05 -14.45
N TYR A 74 2.34 -7.02 -14.75
CA TYR A 74 2.27 -5.80 -13.94
C TYR A 74 1.93 -6.15 -12.49
N GLY A 75 0.82 -6.88 -12.29
CA GLY A 75 0.30 -7.19 -10.96
C GLY A 75 1.07 -8.28 -10.20
N LEU A 76 1.54 -9.34 -10.87
CA LEU A 76 2.12 -10.52 -10.23
C LEU A 76 3.65 -10.56 -10.24
N VAL A 77 4.31 -9.76 -11.07
CA VAL A 77 5.78 -9.78 -11.17
C VAL A 77 6.37 -8.43 -10.81
N ALA A 78 5.97 -7.36 -11.49
CA ALA A 78 6.58 -6.04 -11.32
C ALA A 78 6.27 -5.43 -9.95
N VAL A 79 4.98 -5.41 -9.56
CA VAL A 79 4.53 -4.89 -8.27
C VAL A 79 5.16 -5.64 -7.08
N PRO A 80 5.12 -6.99 -7.02
CA PRO A 80 5.78 -7.73 -5.94
C PRO A 80 7.29 -7.52 -5.90
N THR A 81 7.96 -7.42 -7.05
CA THR A 81 9.41 -7.18 -7.09
C THR A 81 9.77 -5.83 -6.46
N PHE A 82 9.03 -4.76 -6.80
CA PHE A 82 9.23 -3.46 -6.16
C PHE A 82 8.93 -3.51 -4.66
N HIS A 83 7.84 -4.18 -4.28
CA HIS A 83 7.47 -4.35 -2.87
C HIS A 83 8.55 -5.09 -2.08
N ILE A 84 9.14 -6.15 -2.63
CA ILE A 84 10.28 -6.89 -2.03
C ILE A 84 11.47 -5.94 -1.78
N CYS A 85 11.81 -5.08 -2.74
CA CYS A 85 12.86 -4.08 -2.56
C CYS A 85 12.54 -3.11 -1.41
N CYS A 86 11.29 -2.64 -1.32
CA CYS A 86 10.85 -1.78 -0.22
C CYS A 86 10.87 -2.49 1.13
N LEU A 87 10.41 -3.74 1.21
CA LEU A 87 10.49 -4.55 2.42
C LEU A 87 11.94 -4.76 2.86
N ALA A 88 12.85 -5.04 1.92
CA ALA A 88 14.26 -5.21 2.24
C ALA A 88 14.86 -3.95 2.87
N VAL A 89 14.53 -2.76 2.35
CA VAL A 89 14.93 -1.47 2.93
C VAL A 89 14.30 -1.28 4.31
N GLN A 90 13.01 -1.55 4.45
CA GLN A 90 12.31 -1.43 5.73
C GLN A 90 12.92 -2.33 6.80
N PHE A 91 13.15 -3.61 6.49
CA PHE A 91 13.76 -4.56 7.40
C PHE A 91 15.19 -4.18 7.73
N ALA A 92 15.99 -3.72 6.76
CA ALA A 92 17.36 -3.26 7.02
C ALA A 92 17.45 -2.09 8.01
N PHE A 93 16.52 -1.13 7.90
CA PHE A 93 16.55 0.11 8.69
C PHE A 93 15.56 0.14 9.86
N HIS A 94 14.78 -0.92 10.09
CA HIS A 94 13.84 -0.99 11.20
C HIS A 94 14.54 -0.89 12.55
N ARG A 95 13.90 -0.18 13.48
CA ARG A 95 14.33 0.02 14.87
C ARG A 95 13.14 -0.12 15.79
N GLY A 96 13.37 -0.71 16.95
CA GLY A 96 12.36 -0.97 17.97
C GLY A 96 11.58 -2.27 17.71
N PRO A 97 10.51 -2.49 18.48
CA PRO A 97 9.75 -3.73 18.46
C PRO A 97 8.92 -3.84 17.18
N ALA A 98 8.82 -5.07 16.68
CA ALA A 98 8.00 -5.36 15.51
C ALA A 98 6.51 -5.52 15.88
N LEU A 99 6.21 -6.20 16.99
CA LEU A 99 4.86 -6.51 17.42
C LEU A 99 4.26 -5.40 18.28
N LYS A 100 2.97 -5.11 18.11
CA LYS A 100 2.27 -4.07 18.90
C LYS A 100 2.17 -4.39 20.38
N GLU A 101 1.89 -5.65 20.72
CA GLU A 101 1.67 -6.06 22.12
C GLU A 101 2.94 -5.89 22.95
N GLU A 102 4.11 -6.18 22.36
CA GLU A 102 5.40 -5.97 23.00
C GLU A 102 5.73 -4.49 23.16
N ALA A 103 5.41 -3.65 22.15
CA ALA A 103 5.58 -2.21 22.26
C ALA A 103 4.75 -1.60 23.41
N LEU A 104 3.55 -2.11 23.64
CA LEU A 104 2.69 -1.68 24.76
C LEU A 104 3.26 -2.11 26.12
N VAL A 105 3.86 -3.30 26.20
CA VAL A 105 4.51 -3.79 27.44
C VAL A 105 5.77 -2.97 27.75
N VAL A 106 6.55 -2.58 26.74
CA VAL A 106 7.71 -1.71 26.89
C VAL A 106 7.29 -0.31 27.35
N GLU A 107 6.25 0.28 26.75
CA GLU A 107 5.72 1.59 27.20
C GLU A 107 5.18 1.54 28.64
N SER A 108 4.53 0.45 29.06
CA SER A 108 4.03 0.30 30.43
C SER A 108 5.15 0.11 31.45
N THR A 109 6.19 -0.66 31.12
CA THR A 109 7.34 -0.88 32.01
C THR A 109 8.23 0.36 32.11
N GLU A 110 8.41 1.14 31.04
CA GLU A 110 9.05 2.46 31.13
C GLU A 110 8.22 3.44 31.98
N GLY A 111 6.88 3.39 31.91
CA GLY A 111 5.99 4.18 32.75
C GLY A 111 6.06 3.83 34.24
N GLU A 112 6.19 2.55 34.58
CA GLU A 112 6.36 2.06 35.96
C GLU A 112 7.77 2.35 36.51
N ALA A 113 8.82 2.19 35.70
CA ALA A 113 10.19 2.53 36.08
C ALA A 113 10.37 4.04 36.38
N VAL A 114 9.61 4.90 35.69
CA VAL A 114 9.57 6.35 36.02
C VAL A 114 8.76 6.62 37.29
N ALA A 115 7.75 5.81 37.61
CA ALA A 115 6.98 5.93 38.85
C ALA A 115 7.77 5.45 40.08
N GLU A 116 8.61 4.41 39.95
CA GLU A 116 9.50 3.93 41.02
C GLU A 116 10.62 4.93 41.34
N VAL A 117 11.15 5.65 40.35
CA VAL A 117 12.18 6.68 40.58
C VAL A 117 11.61 7.92 41.30
N VAL A 118 10.30 8.16 41.22
CA VAL A 118 9.63 9.27 41.94
C VAL A 118 9.23 8.88 43.37
N GLN A 119 9.20 7.60 43.73
CA GLN A 119 8.84 7.14 45.08
C GLN A 119 10.02 7.03 46.07
N ALA A 120 11.25 7.32 45.64
CA ALA A 120 12.44 7.30 46.48
C ALA A 120 12.89 8.70 46.93
N GLU A 121 11.99 9.52 47.47
CA GLU A 121 12.36 10.63 48.38
C GLU A 121 11.12 11.12 49.16
N PRO A 122 10.95 10.77 50.44
CA PRO A 122 9.92 11.37 51.27
C PRO A 122 10.48 12.54 52.09
N GLU A 123 9.62 13.54 52.25
CA GLU A 123 9.64 14.58 53.29
C GLU A 123 10.68 15.72 53.19
N LYS A 124 10.18 16.90 52.77
CA LYS A 124 10.00 18.09 53.63
C LYS A 124 9.69 19.31 52.77
N LEU A 125 8.46 19.83 52.89
CA LEU A 125 8.19 21.24 53.22
C LEU A 125 6.67 21.50 53.14
N LEU A 126 6.11 21.56 54.33
CA LEU A 126 4.78 22.05 54.65
C LEU A 126 4.71 23.59 54.56
N HIS A 127 3.48 24.04 54.32
CA HIS A 127 2.81 25.22 54.89
C HIS A 127 2.77 26.59 54.16
N ASN A 128 1.50 27.01 54.00
CA ASN A 128 0.91 28.36 54.05
C ASN A 128 1.08 29.25 52.80
N THR A 129 0.08 29.98 52.29
CA THR A 129 -1.06 30.64 52.95
C THR A 129 -2.18 30.99 51.96
N SER A 130 -3.39 31.17 52.49
CA SER A 130 -4.69 31.40 51.84
C SER A 130 -5.02 32.88 51.50
N ARG A 131 -6.08 33.06 50.65
CA ARG A 131 -6.96 34.25 50.39
C ARG A 131 -6.47 35.25 49.30
N SER A 132 -7.28 35.94 48.49
CA SER A 132 -8.74 36.04 48.23
C SER A 132 -9.01 37.10 47.12
N TYR A 133 -9.86 36.76 46.13
CA TYR A 133 -10.78 37.58 45.30
C TYR A 133 -10.35 38.68 44.29
N ALA A 134 -10.62 38.35 43.01
CA ALA A 134 -11.24 39.13 41.90
C ALA A 134 -10.45 40.25 41.16
N PRO A 135 -10.91 40.69 39.97
CA PRO A 135 -10.98 39.96 38.69
C PRO A 135 -10.21 40.71 37.58
N GLN A 136 -9.56 40.01 36.62
CA GLN A 136 -9.41 40.44 35.21
C GLN A 136 -8.38 39.61 34.42
N ASN A 137 -8.67 39.47 33.13
CA ASN A 137 -7.79 39.11 32.01
C ASN A 137 -7.23 37.67 31.98
N VAL A 138 -7.90 36.85 31.16
CA VAL A 138 -7.40 35.55 30.70
C VAL A 138 -6.20 35.83 29.79
N ASP A 139 -5.01 35.77 30.38
CA ASP A 139 -3.75 35.89 29.67
C ASP A 139 -3.26 34.52 29.19
N THR A 140 -2.96 34.53 27.91
CA THR A 140 -2.43 33.52 27.00
C THR A 140 -1.16 32.83 27.50
N THR A 141 -1.23 31.96 28.52
CA THR A 141 -0.03 31.20 28.95
C THR A 141 -0.24 29.76 29.41
N GLU A 142 -1.43 29.18 29.25
CA GLU A 142 -1.69 27.75 29.55
C GLU A 142 -1.68 26.83 28.30
N LEU A 143 -1.43 27.37 27.11
CA LEU A 143 -1.25 26.59 25.87
C LEU A 143 0.22 26.37 25.46
N ARG A 144 1.18 26.78 26.31
CA ARG A 144 2.62 26.77 25.99
C ARG A 144 3.44 25.70 26.74
N LYS A 145 2.81 24.63 27.22
CA LYS A 145 3.50 23.47 27.83
C LYS A 145 3.44 22.16 27.03
N ARG A 146 3.06 22.20 25.74
CA ARG A 146 3.10 21.01 24.84
C ARG A 146 4.19 21.03 23.76
N SER A 147 5.18 21.92 23.91
CA SER A 147 6.27 22.10 22.94
C SER A 147 7.64 22.12 23.64
N ARG A 148 8.11 20.95 24.10
CA ARG A 148 9.55 20.67 24.27
C ARG A 148 9.83 19.22 23.87
N PHE A 149 9.70 18.94 22.57
CA PHE A 149 10.51 17.90 21.94
C PHE A 149 11.90 18.52 21.71
N GLY A 150 12.91 18.07 22.46
CA GLY A 150 14.28 18.53 22.22
C GLY A 150 15.28 18.14 23.29
N ARG A 151 16.01 17.05 23.00
CA ARG A 151 17.33 16.67 23.53
C ARG A 151 17.42 16.31 25.02
N GLN A 152 17.31 15.01 25.28
CA GLN A 152 18.32 14.33 26.10
C GLN A 152 18.43 12.88 25.63
N LYS A 153 19.50 12.58 24.89
CA LYS A 153 20.00 11.20 24.71
C LYS A 153 21.17 11.06 25.66
N GLN A 154 20.92 10.51 26.84
CA GLN A 154 21.91 9.69 27.52
C GLN A 154 21.51 8.22 27.29
N PRO A 155 22.47 7.30 27.11
CA PRO A 155 22.16 5.90 26.92
C PRO A 155 21.80 5.32 28.28
N THR A 156 20.52 5.34 28.64
CA THR A 156 20.03 4.52 29.74
C THR A 156 20.24 3.07 29.32
N LYS A 157 21.12 2.36 30.03
CA LYS A 157 21.29 0.91 29.86
C LYS A 157 19.93 0.27 30.16
N LEU A 158 19.25 -0.24 29.14
CA LEU A 158 18.10 -1.12 29.32
C LEU A 158 18.55 -2.33 30.12
N ASP A 159 17.89 -2.61 31.24
CA ASP A 159 18.06 -3.85 31.98
C ASP A 159 17.31 -4.97 31.23
N TYR A 160 18.07 -5.94 30.71
CA TYR A 160 17.62 -6.97 29.78
C TYR A 160 17.03 -8.22 30.47
N SER A 161 16.68 -8.13 31.75
CA SER A 161 16.36 -9.31 32.58
C SER A 161 14.96 -9.89 32.39
N LEU A 162 14.11 -9.34 31.51
CA LEU A 162 12.72 -9.79 31.32
C LEU A 162 12.42 -10.62 30.06
N HIS A 163 13.40 -10.88 29.19
CA HIS A 163 13.20 -11.74 28.02
C HIS A 163 13.76 -13.15 28.26
N GLY A 164 12.89 -14.16 28.12
CA GLY A 164 13.23 -15.57 28.31
C GLY A 164 14.49 -15.99 27.56
N THR A 165 15.38 -16.67 28.28
CA THR A 165 16.72 -17.14 27.93
C THR A 165 16.79 -18.21 26.82
N LYS A 166 15.73 -18.40 26.03
CA LYS A 166 15.71 -19.42 24.96
C LYS A 166 15.83 -18.75 23.60
N SER A 167 16.86 -19.15 22.84
CA SER A 167 16.95 -18.82 21.42
C SER A 167 15.69 -19.31 20.69
N PRO A 168 15.10 -18.49 19.81
CA PRO A 168 13.88 -18.87 19.12
C PRO A 168 14.14 -20.09 18.24
N THR A 169 13.13 -20.96 18.13
CA THR A 169 13.24 -22.14 17.27
C THR A 169 13.20 -21.72 15.80
N ILE A 170 13.75 -22.53 14.89
CA ILE A 170 13.66 -22.26 13.44
C ILE A 170 12.19 -22.16 13.00
N ALA A 171 11.31 -23.01 13.55
CA ALA A 171 9.88 -23.00 13.25
C ALA A 171 9.20 -21.68 13.67
N GLU A 172 9.56 -21.16 14.84
CA GLU A 172 9.09 -19.85 15.33
C GLU A 172 9.55 -18.71 14.41
N LEU A 173 10.83 -18.70 14.01
CA LEU A 173 11.37 -17.71 13.08
C LEU A 173 10.68 -17.75 11.71
N ILE A 174 10.37 -18.95 11.20
CA ILE A 174 9.62 -19.12 9.96
C ILE A 174 8.21 -18.54 10.11
N LYS A 175 7.47 -18.91 11.16
CA LYS A 175 6.11 -18.40 11.41
C LYS A 175 6.08 -16.88 11.55
N PHE A 176 7.03 -16.31 12.29
CA PHE A 176 7.18 -14.87 12.46
C PHE A 176 7.41 -14.15 11.12
N SER A 177 8.38 -14.64 10.33
CA SER A 177 8.77 -14.02 9.06
C SER A 177 7.68 -14.13 8.01
N VAL A 178 7.06 -15.30 7.88
CA VAL A 178 5.92 -15.52 6.98
C VAL A 178 4.74 -14.66 7.42
N GLY A 179 4.45 -14.56 8.72
CA GLY A 179 3.40 -13.71 9.25
C GLY A 179 3.59 -12.24 8.88
N ILE A 180 4.82 -11.71 8.99
CA ILE A 180 5.11 -10.31 8.62
C ILE A 180 4.95 -10.08 7.13
N VAL A 181 5.56 -10.94 6.30
CA VAL A 181 5.57 -10.76 4.85
C VAL A 181 4.19 -11.02 4.23
N ALA A 182 3.43 -11.95 4.79
CA ALA A 182 2.06 -12.24 4.35
C ALA A 182 1.05 -11.20 4.87
N SER A 183 1.36 -10.46 5.94
CA SER A 183 0.42 -9.49 6.53
C SER A 183 0.15 -8.33 5.57
N PRO A 184 -1.03 -8.26 4.93
CA PRO A 184 -1.23 -7.37 3.79
C PRO A 184 -1.22 -5.89 4.16
N ARG A 185 -1.40 -5.56 5.45
CA ARG A 185 -1.56 -4.18 5.95
C ARG A 185 -0.86 -3.92 7.29
N GLY A 186 -0.14 -4.92 7.79
CA GLY A 186 0.63 -4.85 9.03
C GLY A 186 -0.16 -4.50 10.29
N LEU A 187 -1.46 -4.83 10.37
CA LEU A 187 -2.33 -4.44 11.49
C LEU A 187 -1.89 -4.99 12.86
N ALA A 188 -1.13 -6.09 12.86
CA ALA A 188 -0.52 -6.71 14.04
C ALA A 188 0.81 -6.05 14.49
N TYR A 189 1.41 -5.21 13.65
CA TYR A 189 2.76 -4.68 13.85
C TYR A 189 2.77 -3.19 14.20
N THR A 190 3.84 -2.73 14.85
CA THR A 190 3.99 -1.35 15.37
C THR A 190 3.85 -0.27 14.31
N TRP A 191 4.08 -0.63 13.05
CA TRP A 191 3.97 0.24 11.90
C TRP A 191 2.61 0.23 11.18
N ALA A 192 1.59 -0.36 11.79
CA ALA A 192 0.24 -0.29 11.25
C ALA A 192 -0.17 1.16 10.96
N PRO A 193 -0.97 1.40 9.89
CA PRO A 193 -1.57 2.70 9.66
C PRO A 193 -2.38 3.18 10.89
N PRO A 194 -2.50 4.50 11.11
CA PRO A 194 -3.39 5.04 12.14
C PRO A 194 -4.83 4.55 11.97
N ALA A 195 -5.53 4.31 13.08
CA ALA A 195 -6.88 3.74 13.11
C ALA A 195 -7.91 4.51 12.25
N ARG A 196 -7.75 5.83 12.10
CA ARG A 196 -8.59 6.66 11.22
C ARG A 196 -8.50 6.27 9.74
N CYS A 197 -7.34 5.78 9.32
CA CYS A 197 -7.09 5.34 7.95
C CYS A 197 -7.51 3.87 7.79
N LEU A 198 -7.05 3.02 8.72
CA LEU A 198 -7.30 1.60 8.70
C LEU A 198 -7.39 1.08 10.13
N SER A 199 -8.52 0.49 10.48
CA SER A 199 -8.75 -0.20 11.75
C SER A 199 -9.05 -1.68 11.50
N ARG A 200 -8.88 -2.50 12.54
CA ARG A 200 -9.28 -3.90 12.49
C ARG A 200 -10.79 -4.00 12.18
N ALA A 201 -11.15 -4.99 11.37
CA ALA A 201 -12.54 -5.30 11.10
C ALA A 201 -13.22 -5.88 12.36
N PRO A 202 -14.54 -5.74 12.50
CA PRO A 202 -15.28 -6.51 13.49
C PRO A 202 -15.03 -8.01 13.31
N ARG A 203 -14.87 -8.74 14.42
CA ARG A 203 -14.68 -10.20 14.38
C ARG A 203 -15.94 -10.87 13.86
N LYS A 204 -15.78 -11.77 12.89
CA LYS A 204 -16.89 -12.51 12.27
C LYS A 204 -16.61 -14.01 12.25
N PRO A 205 -17.66 -14.86 12.33
CA PRO A 205 -17.55 -16.27 11.98
C PRO A 205 -17.02 -16.44 10.54
N ILE A 206 -16.26 -17.51 10.29
CA ILE A 206 -15.66 -17.78 8.97
C ILE A 206 -16.73 -17.91 7.88
N VAL A 207 -17.88 -18.51 8.18
CA VAL A 207 -18.99 -18.66 7.22
C VAL A 207 -19.55 -17.31 6.78
N ASP A 208 -19.78 -16.40 7.73
CA ASP A 208 -20.28 -15.05 7.43
C ASP A 208 -19.23 -14.24 6.66
N PHE A 209 -17.97 -14.37 7.03
CA PHE A 209 -16.86 -13.75 6.32
C PHE A 209 -16.77 -14.23 4.86
N LEU A 210 -16.83 -15.55 4.62
CA LEU A 210 -16.83 -16.15 3.29
C LEU A 210 -18.03 -15.70 2.45
N ARG A 211 -19.22 -15.65 3.06
CA ARG A 211 -20.43 -15.16 2.40
C ARG A 211 -20.27 -13.71 1.96
N GLU A 212 -19.78 -12.84 2.84
CA GLU A 212 -19.53 -11.44 2.50
C GLU A 212 -18.46 -11.28 1.43
N LEU A 213 -17.37 -12.04 1.51
CA LEU A 213 -16.30 -12.05 0.52
C LEU A 213 -16.84 -12.44 -0.86
N LEU A 214 -17.65 -13.50 -0.95
CA LEU A 214 -18.27 -13.94 -2.20
C LEU A 214 -19.22 -12.87 -2.75
N ILE A 215 -20.05 -12.27 -1.89
CA ILE A 215 -20.96 -11.18 -2.29
C ILE A 215 -20.16 -9.99 -2.84
N ASP A 216 -19.04 -9.63 -2.21
CA ASP A 216 -18.21 -8.52 -2.68
C ASP A 216 -17.53 -8.87 -4.01
N VAL A 217 -17.01 -10.10 -4.18
CA VAL A 217 -16.48 -10.59 -5.46
C VAL A 217 -17.52 -10.45 -6.57
N VAL A 218 -18.74 -10.96 -6.37
CA VAL A 218 -19.80 -10.87 -7.38
C VAL A 218 -20.13 -9.41 -7.69
N LYS A 219 -20.37 -8.57 -6.67
CA LYS A 219 -20.71 -7.16 -6.86
C LYS A 219 -19.62 -6.39 -7.60
N LYS A 220 -18.36 -6.53 -7.19
CA LYS A 220 -17.22 -5.82 -7.79
C LYS A 220 -16.92 -6.32 -9.18
N HIS A 221 -17.05 -7.63 -9.42
CA HIS A 221 -16.91 -8.21 -10.74
C HIS A 221 -18.01 -7.70 -11.70
N THR A 222 -19.28 -7.70 -11.29
CA THR A 222 -20.36 -7.14 -12.12
C THR A 222 -20.11 -5.66 -12.46
N LEU A 223 -19.73 -4.84 -11.48
CA LEU A 223 -19.39 -3.43 -11.73
C LEU A 223 -18.18 -3.29 -12.66
N PHE A 224 -17.17 -4.13 -12.50
CA PHE A 224 -16.00 -4.17 -13.38
C PHE A 224 -16.39 -4.51 -14.82
N LEU A 225 -17.22 -5.54 -15.04
CA LEU A 225 -17.72 -5.89 -16.37
C LEU A 225 -18.51 -4.73 -17.01
N MET A 226 -19.37 -4.05 -16.25
CA MET A 226 -20.11 -2.88 -16.74
C MET A 226 -19.18 -1.77 -17.24
N THR A 227 -18.06 -1.53 -16.55
CA THR A 227 -17.06 -0.58 -17.05
C THR A 227 -16.32 -1.08 -18.29
N CYS A 228 -16.05 -2.38 -18.38
CA CYS A 228 -15.35 -2.99 -19.52
C CYS A 228 -16.18 -2.92 -20.81
N VAL A 229 -17.51 -3.02 -20.72
CA VAL A 229 -18.44 -2.86 -21.86
C VAL A 229 -18.22 -1.51 -22.56
N TYR A 230 -17.89 -0.46 -21.81
CA TYR A 230 -17.54 0.85 -22.36
C TYR A 230 -16.05 0.96 -22.71
N LEU A 231 -15.18 0.62 -21.77
CA LEU A 231 -13.74 0.89 -21.89
C LEU A 231 -13.07 0.09 -23.02
N LEU A 232 -13.45 -1.18 -23.23
CA LEU A 232 -12.78 -2.00 -24.24
C LEU A 232 -13.04 -1.47 -25.67
N PRO A 233 -14.29 -1.22 -26.11
CA PRO A 233 -14.52 -0.60 -27.41
C PRO A 233 -13.89 0.79 -27.51
N ALA A 234 -14.01 1.63 -26.48
CA ALA A 234 -13.51 3.00 -26.49
C ALA A 234 -11.98 3.10 -26.66
N VAL A 235 -11.21 2.25 -25.97
CA VAL A 235 -9.73 2.23 -26.03
C VAL A 235 -9.20 1.56 -27.31
N ASN A 236 -9.99 0.66 -27.91
CA ASN A 236 -9.62 -0.03 -29.15
C ASN A 236 -10.08 0.69 -30.41
N HIS A 237 -10.93 1.71 -30.30
CA HIS A 237 -11.37 2.50 -31.43
C HIS A 237 -10.20 3.30 -32.04
N PRO A 238 -10.01 3.32 -33.39
CA PRO A 238 -8.89 4.01 -34.04
C PRO A 238 -8.79 5.50 -33.69
N GLU A 239 -9.94 6.14 -33.48
CA GLU A 239 -10.04 7.56 -33.12
C GLU A 239 -10.21 7.80 -31.60
N GLY A 240 -9.96 6.77 -30.78
CA GLY A 240 -10.13 6.79 -29.33
C GLY A 240 -11.59 6.90 -28.86
N ALA A 241 -11.76 7.17 -27.56
CA ALA A 241 -13.06 7.15 -26.89
C ALA A 241 -14.06 8.16 -27.48
N ALA A 242 -13.59 9.36 -27.84
CA ALA A 242 -14.44 10.39 -28.44
C ALA A 242 -14.95 10.00 -29.83
N GLY A 243 -14.13 9.33 -30.64
CA GLY A 243 -14.55 8.77 -31.92
C GLY A 243 -15.60 7.68 -31.75
N TRP A 244 -15.37 6.75 -30.81
CA TRP A 244 -16.33 5.69 -30.51
C TRP A 244 -17.70 6.24 -30.08
N ILE A 245 -17.73 7.23 -29.18
CA ILE A 245 -18.98 7.88 -28.78
C ILE A 245 -19.63 8.61 -29.95
N SER A 246 -18.85 9.34 -30.76
CA SER A 246 -19.36 10.06 -31.93
C SER A 246 -20.06 9.12 -32.92
N GLU A 247 -19.45 7.98 -33.22
CA GLU A 247 -20.03 6.95 -34.08
C GLU A 247 -21.28 6.31 -33.45
N ALA A 248 -21.21 5.93 -32.16
CA ALA A 248 -22.31 5.26 -31.46
C ALA A 248 -23.54 6.16 -31.24
N SER A 249 -23.35 7.47 -31.08
CA SER A 249 -24.42 8.43 -30.76
C SER A 249 -24.83 9.32 -31.94
N GLY A 250 -24.09 9.30 -33.05
CA GLY A 250 -24.29 10.20 -34.19
C GLY A 250 -23.94 11.67 -33.91
N LEU A 251 -23.25 11.97 -32.79
CA LEU A 251 -22.86 13.33 -32.43
C LEU A 251 -21.68 13.81 -33.29
N ARG A 252 -21.74 15.07 -33.75
CA ARG A 252 -20.62 15.70 -34.47
C ARG A 252 -19.41 15.87 -33.55
N ARG A 253 -18.23 15.44 -34.01
CA ARG A 253 -16.96 15.67 -33.29
C ARG A 253 -16.69 17.17 -33.10
N SER A 254 -16.30 17.53 -31.88
CA SER A 254 -15.86 18.88 -31.51
C SER A 254 -14.81 18.77 -30.40
N GLY A 255 -13.94 19.78 -30.25
CA GLY A 255 -12.92 19.77 -29.19
C GLY A 255 -13.52 19.72 -27.77
N VAL A 256 -14.71 20.30 -27.58
CA VAL A 256 -15.44 20.21 -26.31
C VAL A 256 -15.88 18.77 -26.02
N LEU A 257 -16.39 18.07 -27.03
CA LEU A 257 -16.75 16.65 -26.89
C LEU A 257 -15.53 15.82 -26.51
N GLU A 258 -14.37 16.06 -27.14
CA GLU A 258 -13.14 15.33 -26.82
C GLU A 258 -12.70 15.52 -25.36
N ILE A 259 -12.69 16.77 -24.87
CA ILE A 259 -12.33 17.06 -23.48
C ILE A 259 -13.28 16.35 -22.51
N ILE A 260 -14.59 16.42 -22.76
CA ILE A 260 -15.60 15.80 -21.89
C ILE A 260 -15.46 14.27 -21.91
N VAL A 261 -15.34 13.67 -23.10
CA VAL A 261 -15.26 12.21 -23.24
C VAL A 261 -13.97 11.66 -22.65
N ASN A 262 -12.83 12.33 -22.86
CA ASN A 262 -11.56 11.91 -22.27
C ASN A 262 -11.60 11.98 -20.74
N GLN A 263 -12.20 13.05 -20.19
CA GLN A 263 -12.40 13.20 -18.76
C GLN A 263 -13.30 12.11 -18.17
N LEU A 264 -14.43 11.82 -18.82
CA LEU A 264 -15.35 10.75 -18.40
C LEU A 264 -14.69 9.38 -18.53
N THR A 265 -13.95 9.13 -19.60
CA THR A 265 -13.22 7.87 -19.82
C THR A 265 -12.18 7.65 -18.74
N ALA A 266 -11.41 8.68 -18.37
CA ALA A 266 -10.45 8.61 -17.28
C ALA A 266 -11.13 8.34 -15.91
N ALA A 267 -12.30 8.93 -15.67
CA ALA A 267 -13.08 8.66 -14.46
C ALA A 267 -13.62 7.22 -14.42
N ILE A 268 -14.17 6.72 -15.53
CA ILE A 268 -14.66 5.34 -15.66
C ILE A 268 -13.50 4.36 -15.50
N PHE A 269 -12.33 4.65 -16.08
CA PHE A 269 -11.14 3.84 -15.91
C PHE A 269 -10.71 3.80 -14.44
N THR A 270 -10.67 4.94 -13.76
CA THR A 270 -10.33 5.00 -12.32
C THR A 270 -11.29 4.15 -11.49
N PHE A 271 -12.59 4.21 -11.80
CA PHE A 271 -13.59 3.38 -11.15
C PHE A 271 -13.41 1.88 -11.45
N SER A 272 -13.07 1.54 -12.69
CA SER A 272 -12.72 0.17 -13.11
C SER A 272 -11.50 -0.35 -12.33
N ALA A 273 -10.44 0.44 -12.20
CA ALA A 273 -9.26 0.10 -11.42
C ALA A 273 -9.59 -0.15 -9.93
N ILE A 274 -10.48 0.66 -9.33
CA ILE A 274 -10.96 0.43 -7.96
C ILE A 274 -11.71 -0.91 -7.85
N CYS A 275 -12.58 -1.24 -8.82
CA CYS A 275 -13.28 -2.52 -8.84
C CYS A 275 -12.29 -3.69 -9.01
N ALA A 276 -11.33 -3.55 -9.92
CA ALA A 276 -10.26 -4.52 -10.15
C ALA A 276 -9.42 -4.76 -8.89
N PHE A 277 -9.00 -3.72 -8.18
CA PHE A 277 -8.24 -3.89 -6.93
C PHE A 277 -9.05 -4.58 -5.83
N ASN A 278 -10.33 -4.25 -5.66
CA ASN A 278 -11.19 -4.95 -4.69
C ASN A 278 -11.35 -6.43 -5.06
N LEU A 279 -11.56 -6.72 -6.35
CA LEU A 279 -11.69 -8.08 -6.84
C LEU A 279 -10.41 -8.88 -6.60
N LEU A 280 -9.25 -8.32 -6.92
CA LEU A 280 -7.95 -8.96 -6.70
C LEU A 280 -7.72 -9.19 -5.21
N GLY A 281 -7.95 -8.17 -4.37
CA GLY A 281 -7.80 -8.28 -2.92
C GLY A 281 -8.72 -9.35 -2.33
N SER A 282 -9.93 -9.50 -2.85
CA SER A 282 -10.88 -10.52 -2.40
C SER A 282 -10.45 -11.93 -2.80
N VAL A 283 -9.99 -12.12 -4.04
CA VAL A 283 -9.43 -13.39 -4.53
C VAL A 283 -8.21 -13.79 -3.72
N LEU A 284 -7.27 -12.87 -3.47
CA LEU A 284 -6.07 -13.13 -2.68
C LEU A 284 -6.40 -13.45 -1.22
N THR A 285 -7.40 -12.77 -0.63
CA THR A 285 -7.86 -13.07 0.73
C THR A 285 -8.48 -14.48 0.82
N GLY A 286 -9.24 -14.89 -0.21
CA GLY A 286 -9.77 -16.25 -0.30
C GLY A 286 -8.66 -17.30 -0.45
N ALA A 287 -7.67 -17.02 -1.29
CA ALA A 287 -6.50 -17.89 -1.47
C ALA A 287 -5.68 -18.02 -0.17
N GLU A 288 -5.50 -16.93 0.58
CA GLU A 288 -4.80 -16.94 1.86
C GLU A 288 -5.55 -17.74 2.93
N LEU A 289 -6.88 -17.57 3.02
CA LEU A 289 -7.72 -18.38 3.91
C LEU A 289 -7.61 -19.87 3.58
N LEU A 290 -7.67 -20.23 2.29
CA LEU A 290 -7.49 -21.61 1.83
C LEU A 290 -6.09 -22.13 2.20
N PHE A 291 -5.05 -21.35 1.93
CA PHE A 291 -3.67 -21.69 2.25
C PHE A 291 -3.48 -21.94 3.75
N ILE A 292 -3.96 -21.04 4.61
CA ILE A 292 -3.87 -21.18 6.07
C ILE A 292 -4.65 -22.42 6.53
N THR A 293 -5.84 -22.66 5.97
CA THR A 293 -6.65 -23.84 6.32
C THR A 293 -5.92 -25.13 5.98
N LEU A 294 -5.40 -25.26 4.75
CA LEU A 294 -4.65 -26.43 4.30
C LEU A 294 -3.34 -26.60 5.08
N ALA A 295 -2.60 -25.52 5.30
CA ALA A 295 -1.37 -25.54 6.08
C ALA A 295 -1.61 -26.03 7.50
N ARG A 296 -2.73 -25.66 8.13
CA ARG A 296 -3.08 -26.15 9.47
C ARG A 296 -3.42 -27.64 9.52
N LEU A 297 -3.95 -28.19 8.43
CA LEU A 297 -4.28 -29.61 8.30
C LEU A 297 -3.04 -30.48 8.05
N ILE A 298 -2.06 -29.96 7.31
CA ILE A 298 -0.91 -30.74 6.82
C ILE A 298 0.34 -30.56 7.71
N LEU A 299 0.58 -29.35 8.24
CA LEU A 299 1.82 -29.05 8.94
C LEU A 299 1.85 -29.58 10.38
N PRO A 300 3.03 -29.97 10.89
CA PRO A 300 3.22 -30.38 12.27
C PRO A 300 2.96 -29.20 13.23
N ASP A 301 2.70 -29.52 14.52
CA ASP A 301 2.29 -28.55 15.54
C ASP A 301 3.22 -27.32 15.61
N ASP A 302 4.54 -27.52 15.45
CA ASP A 302 5.53 -26.44 15.51
C ASP A 302 5.42 -25.43 14.36
N LEU A 303 5.11 -25.90 13.15
CA LEU A 303 4.98 -25.09 11.93
C LEU A 303 3.53 -24.70 11.62
N ARG A 304 2.57 -25.20 12.39
CA ARG A 304 1.15 -24.89 12.21
C ARG A 304 0.94 -23.37 12.34
N PRO A 305 0.41 -22.70 11.31
CA PRO A 305 0.14 -21.26 11.40
C PRO A 305 -1.06 -20.99 12.31
N GLU A 306 -1.13 -19.79 12.86
CA GLU A 306 -2.28 -19.36 13.67
C GLU A 306 -3.60 -19.43 12.88
N PRO A 307 -4.76 -19.58 13.56
CA PRO A 307 -6.05 -19.57 12.89
C PRO A 307 -6.25 -18.26 12.12
N PHE A 308 -6.97 -18.33 11.00
CA PHE A 308 -7.30 -17.16 10.20
C PHE A 308 -8.09 -16.12 11.02
N ASP A 309 -7.50 -14.95 11.25
CA ASP A 309 -8.12 -13.86 12.00
C ASP A 309 -8.83 -12.88 11.06
N THR A 310 -10.17 -12.99 11.00
CA THR A 310 -11.02 -12.11 10.17
C THR A 310 -10.88 -10.63 10.51
N THR A 311 -10.41 -10.27 11.71
CA THR A 311 -10.23 -8.86 12.10
C THR A 311 -9.07 -8.18 11.37
N LEU A 312 -8.14 -8.95 10.83
CA LEU A 312 -7.02 -8.45 10.02
C LEU A 312 -7.41 -8.17 8.57
N TYR A 313 -8.68 -8.44 8.20
CA TYR A 313 -9.22 -8.31 6.85
C TYR A 313 -10.30 -7.23 6.69
N PRO A 314 -10.06 -5.94 7.04
CA PRO A 314 -11.00 -4.87 6.71
C PRO A 314 -11.16 -4.67 5.19
N PRO A 315 -12.14 -3.88 4.74
CA PRO A 315 -12.26 -3.50 3.33
C PRO A 315 -10.98 -2.86 2.79
N LEU A 316 -10.66 -3.10 1.51
CA LEU A 316 -9.44 -2.58 0.89
C LEU A 316 -9.44 -1.04 0.81
N PHE A 317 -10.60 -0.45 0.53
CA PHE A 317 -10.81 0.99 0.47
C PHE A 317 -11.75 1.45 1.59
N ASN A 318 -11.44 2.58 2.22
CA ASN A 318 -12.20 3.09 3.36
C ASN A 318 -13.12 4.25 2.94
N ARG A 319 -14.34 3.90 2.53
CA ARG A 319 -15.38 4.85 2.08
C ARG A 319 -14.84 5.85 1.04
N LEU A 320 -14.09 5.34 0.06
CA LEU A 320 -13.40 6.15 -0.95
C LEU A 320 -14.34 7.12 -1.68
N MET A 321 -15.49 6.61 -2.15
CA MET A 321 -16.49 7.38 -2.89
C MET A 321 -17.19 8.46 -2.06
N SER A 322 -17.02 8.49 -0.73
CA SER A 322 -17.57 9.56 0.10
C SER A 322 -16.57 10.67 0.41
N ARG A 323 -15.30 10.54 -0.04
CA ARG A 323 -14.25 11.54 0.19
C ARG A 323 -14.40 12.68 -0.79
N GLU A 324 -14.26 13.90 -0.28
CA GLU A 324 -14.58 15.14 -1.02
C GLU A 324 -13.36 16.01 -1.27
N ASN A 325 -12.20 15.56 -0.84
CA ASN A 325 -10.95 16.29 -0.87
C ASN A 325 -9.79 15.30 -1.09
N LEU A 326 -8.69 15.80 -1.65
CA LEU A 326 -7.56 14.96 -2.05
C LEU A 326 -6.83 14.37 -0.84
N SER A 327 -6.77 15.13 0.26
CA SER A 327 -6.09 14.70 1.48
C SER A 327 -6.78 13.50 2.12
N GLU A 328 -8.11 13.48 2.19
CA GLU A 328 -8.87 12.33 2.66
C GLU A 328 -8.92 11.20 1.62
N PHE A 329 -8.99 11.51 0.33
CA PHE A 329 -8.96 10.51 -0.74
C PHE A 329 -7.69 9.66 -0.66
N TRP A 330 -6.51 10.29 -0.68
CA TRP A 330 -5.22 9.57 -0.65
C TRP A 330 -4.78 9.15 0.76
N GLY A 331 -5.11 9.95 1.78
CA GLY A 331 -4.63 9.72 3.15
C GLY A 331 -5.47 8.76 3.97
N GLU A 332 -6.75 8.60 3.66
CA GLU A 332 -7.69 7.77 4.41
C GLU A 332 -8.51 6.82 3.55
N GLY A 333 -8.93 7.24 2.36
CA GLY A 333 -9.85 6.47 1.51
C GLY A 333 -9.17 5.40 0.67
N TRP A 334 -8.03 5.74 0.06
CA TRP A 334 -7.27 4.86 -0.81
C TRP A 334 -6.65 3.71 -0.02
N GLN A 335 -6.37 2.60 -0.72
CA GLN A 335 -5.81 1.40 -0.11
C GLN A 335 -4.48 1.68 0.60
N CYS A 336 -4.26 1.00 1.74
CA CYS A 336 -3.10 1.19 2.61
C CYS A 336 -2.01 0.12 2.47
N VAL A 337 -2.12 -0.78 1.48
CA VAL A 337 -1.20 -1.94 1.29
C VAL A 337 0.24 -1.45 1.13
N PHE A 338 0.48 -0.50 0.21
CA PHE A 338 1.81 0.04 -0.06
C PHE A 338 2.14 1.32 0.73
N ARG A 339 1.27 1.73 1.65
CA ARG A 339 1.45 3.00 2.37
C ARG A 339 2.78 3.04 3.12
N ARG A 340 3.14 1.94 3.76
CA ARG A 340 4.39 1.87 4.52
C ARG A 340 5.60 1.98 3.60
N ASP A 341 5.57 1.33 2.44
CA ASP A 341 6.63 1.43 1.44
C ASP A 341 6.86 2.89 1.05
N PHE A 342 5.80 3.60 0.68
CA PHE A 342 5.87 4.99 0.24
C PHE A 342 6.34 5.93 1.35
N VAL A 343 5.79 5.80 2.56
CA VAL A 343 6.16 6.65 3.69
C VAL A 343 7.59 6.35 4.15
N PHE A 344 7.97 5.09 4.28
CA PHE A 344 9.26 4.71 4.84
C PHE A 344 10.41 4.91 3.84
N CYS A 345 10.25 4.44 2.59
CA CYS A 345 11.30 4.49 1.58
C CYS A 345 11.35 5.83 0.82
N GLY A 346 10.25 6.56 0.75
CA GLY A 346 10.17 7.85 0.03
C GLY A 346 10.01 9.04 0.97
N GLY A 347 8.96 9.00 1.81
CA GLY A 347 8.60 10.11 2.69
C GLY A 347 9.66 10.43 3.74
N MET A 348 10.13 9.45 4.51
CA MET A 348 11.08 9.68 5.61
C MET A 348 12.45 10.20 5.12
N PRO A 349 13.06 9.68 4.04
CA PRO A 349 14.29 10.25 3.49
C PRO A 349 14.11 11.71 3.06
N LEU A 350 13.05 12.02 2.31
CA LEU A 350 12.79 13.39 1.88
C LEU A 350 12.47 14.31 3.06
N ALA A 351 11.78 13.82 4.08
CA ALA A 351 11.53 14.58 5.31
C ALA A 351 12.82 15.00 6.02
N LYS A 352 13.83 14.11 6.06
CA LYS A 352 15.16 14.43 6.63
C LYS A 352 15.88 15.49 5.80
N LEU A 353 15.83 15.38 4.48
CA LEU A 353 16.39 16.39 3.57
C LEU A 353 15.69 17.74 3.75
N GLY A 354 14.35 17.75 3.77
CA GLY A 354 13.56 18.94 4.02
C GLY A 354 13.91 19.58 5.37
N CYS A 355 13.98 18.79 6.43
CA CYS A 355 14.37 19.28 7.75
C CYS A 355 15.78 19.88 7.77
N PHE A 356 16.72 19.29 7.03
CA PHE A 356 18.09 19.77 6.94
C PHE A 356 18.19 21.13 6.23
N PHE A 357 17.45 21.32 5.13
CA PHE A 357 17.54 22.56 4.33
C PHE A 357 16.56 23.67 4.77
N PHE A 358 15.36 23.31 5.23
CA PHE A 358 14.25 24.24 5.48
C PHE A 358 13.74 24.20 6.92
N GLY A 359 14.38 23.42 7.79
CA GLY A 359 14.01 23.30 9.20
C GLY A 359 12.79 22.41 9.47
N PRO A 360 12.42 22.21 10.76
CA PRO A 360 11.44 21.21 11.18
C PRO A 360 10.02 21.40 10.60
N GLY A 361 9.63 22.63 10.28
CA GLY A 361 8.30 22.93 9.73
C GLY A 361 8.05 22.33 8.34
N SER A 362 9.11 22.01 7.60
CA SER A 362 9.03 21.43 6.26
C SER A 362 8.77 19.92 6.25
N VAL A 363 8.98 19.23 7.39
CA VAL A 363 8.89 17.77 7.51
C VAL A 363 7.59 17.19 6.94
N PRO A 364 6.38 17.71 7.27
CA PRO A 364 5.14 17.14 6.76
C PRO A 364 5.01 17.26 5.24
N LEU A 365 5.41 18.39 4.67
CA LEU A 365 5.37 18.65 3.23
C LEU A 365 6.30 17.69 2.48
N PHE A 366 7.57 17.61 2.92
CA PHE A 366 8.55 16.75 2.28
C PHE A 366 8.23 15.26 2.47
N THR A 367 7.61 14.89 3.60
CA THR A 367 7.09 13.52 3.80
C THR A 367 6.02 13.20 2.76
N LEU A 368 5.06 14.10 2.53
CA LEU A 368 4.00 13.94 1.53
C LEU A 368 4.59 13.84 0.12
N MET A 369 5.44 14.79 -0.27
CA MET A 369 6.04 14.82 -1.60
C MET A 369 6.90 13.59 -1.87
N GLY A 370 7.69 13.14 -0.89
CA GLY A 370 8.49 11.91 -1.04
C GLY A 370 7.66 10.64 -1.12
N SER A 371 6.53 10.59 -0.39
CA SER A 371 5.61 9.45 -0.50
C SER A 371 4.95 9.40 -1.88
N MET A 372 4.49 10.54 -2.40
CA MET A 372 3.88 10.63 -3.73
C MET A 372 4.88 10.37 -4.86
N LEU A 373 6.12 10.85 -4.72
CA LEU A 373 7.19 10.56 -5.66
C LEU A 373 7.49 9.06 -5.73
N LEU A 374 7.62 8.38 -4.59
CA LEU A 374 7.88 6.94 -4.60
C LEU A 374 6.67 6.15 -5.16
N SER A 375 5.45 6.58 -4.87
CA SER A 375 4.24 6.03 -5.50
C SER A 375 4.29 6.17 -7.02
N GLY A 376 4.75 7.31 -7.54
CA GLY A 376 4.97 7.52 -8.96
C GLY A 376 6.02 6.57 -9.55
N ILE A 377 7.19 6.49 -8.92
CA ILE A 377 8.29 5.62 -9.34
C ILE A 377 7.86 4.15 -9.33
N PHE A 378 7.04 3.73 -8.37
CA PHE A 378 6.48 2.39 -8.33
C PHE A 378 5.65 2.06 -9.58
N HIS A 379 4.82 2.99 -10.05
CA HIS A 379 4.05 2.79 -11.26
C HIS A 379 4.91 2.86 -12.54
N GLU A 380 5.92 3.74 -12.59
CA GLU A 380 6.92 3.76 -13.67
C GLU A 380 7.72 2.46 -13.73
N TRP A 381 8.10 1.91 -12.59
CA TRP A 381 8.75 0.60 -12.50
C TRP A 381 7.87 -0.48 -13.11
N GLY A 382 6.58 -0.49 -12.77
CA GLY A 382 5.62 -1.40 -13.39
C GLY A 382 5.62 -1.31 -14.92
N ILE A 383 5.60 -0.10 -15.48
CA ILE A 383 5.62 0.13 -16.93
C ILE A 383 6.95 -0.29 -17.56
N LEU A 384 8.06 0.19 -17.00
CA LEU A 384 9.42 -0.05 -17.49
C LEU A 384 9.71 -1.54 -17.67
N THR A 385 9.21 -2.35 -16.75
CA THR A 385 9.63 -3.74 -16.59
C THR A 385 8.88 -4.73 -17.46
N ILE A 386 7.68 -4.36 -17.89
CA ILE A 386 6.83 -5.20 -18.75
C ILE A 386 6.70 -4.66 -20.17
N THR A 387 7.06 -3.38 -20.38
CA THR A 387 6.98 -2.71 -21.69
C THR A 387 8.30 -2.00 -22.03
N LYS A 388 8.28 -0.67 -22.19
CA LYS A 388 9.39 0.20 -22.53
C LYS A 388 9.44 1.40 -21.58
N PRO A 389 10.63 2.00 -21.34
CA PRO A 389 10.76 3.19 -20.52
C PRO A 389 9.78 4.30 -20.96
N ASP A 390 9.09 4.93 -20.00
CA ASP A 390 8.30 6.13 -20.27
C ASP A 390 9.11 7.40 -20.00
N TRP A 391 9.67 7.99 -21.05
CA TRP A 391 10.47 9.21 -20.93
C TRP A 391 9.65 10.44 -20.54
N LYS A 392 8.32 10.39 -20.68
CA LYS A 392 7.41 11.44 -20.21
C LYS A 392 7.16 11.38 -18.69
N PHE A 393 7.52 10.27 -18.04
CA PHE A 393 7.24 9.99 -16.64
C PHE A 393 5.77 10.24 -16.28
N SER A 394 4.85 9.80 -17.15
CA SER A 394 3.43 10.15 -17.09
C SER A 394 2.77 9.69 -15.79
N THR A 395 3.16 8.52 -15.26
CA THR A 395 2.63 8.04 -13.97
C THR A 395 3.21 8.85 -12.81
N THR A 396 4.52 9.13 -12.82
CA THR A 396 5.16 9.91 -11.74
C THR A 396 4.60 11.32 -11.68
N LYS A 397 4.42 11.97 -12.84
CA LYS A 397 3.78 13.28 -12.96
C LYS A 397 2.40 13.27 -12.30
N PHE A 398 1.56 12.28 -12.61
CA PHE A 398 0.22 12.17 -12.02
C PHE A 398 0.27 12.18 -10.48
N PHE A 399 1.04 11.27 -9.86
CA PHE A 399 1.09 11.16 -8.40
C PHE A 399 1.71 12.38 -7.71
N VAL A 400 2.77 12.96 -8.28
CA VAL A 400 3.38 14.19 -7.74
C VAL A 400 2.39 15.36 -7.78
N ILE A 401 1.61 15.49 -8.86
CA ILE A 401 0.56 16.51 -8.97
C ILE A 401 -0.55 16.30 -7.93
N GLN A 402 -0.86 15.06 -7.54
CA GLN A 402 -1.77 14.82 -6.41
C GLN A 402 -1.22 15.37 -5.09
N GLY A 403 0.09 15.21 -4.86
CA GLY A 403 0.78 15.84 -3.73
C GLY A 403 0.65 17.36 -3.73
N PHE A 404 0.88 18.00 -4.88
CA PHE A 404 0.66 19.45 -5.05
C PHE A 404 -0.79 19.85 -4.81
N GLY A 405 -1.76 19.08 -5.32
CA GLY A 405 -3.18 19.32 -5.08
C GLY A 405 -3.56 19.32 -3.60
N ILE A 406 -3.01 18.38 -2.82
CA ILE A 406 -3.19 18.33 -1.35
C ILE A 406 -2.59 19.57 -0.66
N VAL A 407 -1.43 20.03 -1.11
CA VAL A 407 -0.79 21.23 -0.56
C VAL A 407 -1.61 22.46 -0.89
N LEU A 408 -2.09 22.58 -2.13
CA LEU A 408 -2.95 23.68 -2.58
C LEU A 408 -4.27 23.70 -1.81
N GLU A 409 -4.90 22.54 -1.60
CA GLU A 409 -6.09 22.38 -0.78
C GLU A 409 -5.91 22.94 0.63
N ARG A 410 -4.73 22.70 1.23
CA ARG A 410 -4.37 23.19 2.55
C ARG A 410 -4.08 24.69 2.57
N ILE A 411 -3.32 25.22 1.60
CA ILE A 411 -2.97 26.65 1.51
C ILE A 411 -4.23 27.50 1.28
N LEU A 412 -5.08 27.09 0.34
CA LEU A 412 -6.34 27.76 0.03
C LEU A 412 -7.40 27.58 1.12
N ASN A 413 -7.13 26.74 2.12
CA ASN A 413 -8.08 26.34 3.15
C ASN A 413 -9.44 25.96 2.53
N LEU A 414 -9.45 25.13 1.49
CA LEU A 414 -10.67 24.82 0.72
C LEU A 414 -11.81 24.34 1.63
N ARG A 415 -11.49 23.63 2.72
CA ARG A 415 -12.49 23.21 3.72
C ARG A 415 -13.15 24.37 4.47
N LYS A 416 -12.43 25.46 4.70
CA LYS A 416 -12.93 26.68 5.35
C LYS A 416 -13.68 27.56 4.34
N VAL A 417 -13.11 27.75 3.16
CA VAL A 417 -13.67 28.61 2.09
C VAL A 417 -14.92 27.98 1.48
N LEU A 418 -14.87 26.71 1.13
CA LEU A 418 -16.01 25.93 0.64
C LEU A 418 -16.68 25.18 1.79
N GLY A 419 -16.69 25.75 3.00
CA GLY A 419 -17.27 25.13 4.18
C GLY A 419 -18.79 24.94 4.09
N GLY A 420 -19.30 23.88 4.72
CA GLY A 420 -20.74 23.62 4.82
C GLY A 420 -21.24 22.44 3.96
N ARG A 421 -22.44 21.94 4.31
CA ARG A 421 -23.09 20.80 3.64
C ARG A 421 -23.53 21.14 2.22
N ALA A 422 -23.92 22.39 1.94
CA ALA A 422 -24.39 22.83 0.64
C ALA A 422 -23.29 22.81 -0.45
N LEU A 423 -22.04 23.14 -0.09
CA LEU A 423 -20.90 23.18 -1.03
C LEU A 423 -20.22 21.81 -1.21
N ARG A 424 -20.77 20.76 -0.58
CA ARG A 424 -20.27 19.38 -0.68
C ARG A 424 -20.19 18.86 -2.12
N PRO A 425 -21.21 19.01 -2.98
CA PRO A 425 -21.14 18.54 -4.36
C PRO A 425 -20.05 19.25 -5.17
N LEU A 426 -19.81 20.54 -4.90
CA LEU A 426 -18.76 21.30 -5.57
C LEU A 426 -17.35 20.81 -5.17
N ARG A 427 -17.09 20.55 -3.89
CA ARG A 427 -15.82 19.96 -3.43
C ARG A 427 -15.58 18.59 -4.04
N TYR A 428 -16.64 17.77 -4.08
CA TYR A 428 -16.62 16.47 -4.74
C TYR A 428 -16.25 16.63 -6.22
N PHE A 429 -16.95 17.49 -6.95
CA PHE A 429 -16.65 17.76 -8.36
C PHE A 429 -15.20 18.20 -8.56
N ILE A 430 -14.70 19.18 -7.79
CA ILE A 430 -13.32 19.67 -7.92
C ILE A 430 -12.30 18.56 -7.69
N THR A 431 -12.50 17.74 -6.64
CA THR A 431 -11.58 16.66 -6.29
C THR A 431 -11.52 15.58 -7.37
N TYR A 432 -12.67 15.09 -7.80
CA TYR A 432 -12.72 14.05 -8.83
C TYR A 432 -12.33 14.60 -10.20
N PHE A 433 -12.68 15.84 -10.52
CA PHE A 433 -12.20 16.50 -11.74
C PHE A 433 -10.68 16.61 -11.75
N TRP A 434 -10.05 17.05 -10.65
CA TRP A 434 -8.60 17.10 -10.52
C TRP A 434 -7.97 15.72 -10.71
N LEU A 435 -8.52 14.69 -10.04
CA LEU A 435 -8.04 13.31 -10.17
C LEU A 435 -8.12 12.83 -11.62
N SER A 436 -9.30 12.90 -12.26
CA SER A 436 -9.45 12.37 -13.61
C SER A 436 -8.72 13.20 -14.66
N TYR A 437 -8.64 14.53 -14.50
CA TYR A 437 -7.93 15.40 -15.46
C TYR A 437 -6.45 15.09 -15.50
N TRP A 438 -5.79 15.01 -14.35
CA TRP A 438 -4.36 14.74 -14.29
C TRP A 438 -4.00 13.28 -14.57
N SER A 439 -4.97 12.37 -14.56
CA SER A 439 -4.75 10.95 -14.86
C SER A 439 -4.73 10.62 -16.37
N GLN A 440 -5.14 11.55 -17.23
CA GLN A 440 -5.30 11.29 -18.67
C GLN A 440 -3.98 10.85 -19.33
N ASP A 441 -2.89 11.59 -19.12
CA ASP A 441 -1.57 11.27 -19.70
C ASP A 441 -1.04 9.90 -19.25
N MET A 442 -1.35 9.54 -18.00
CA MET A 442 -0.99 8.22 -17.45
C MET A 442 -1.76 7.10 -18.15
N PHE A 443 -3.07 7.29 -18.35
CA PHE A 443 -3.90 6.30 -19.02
C PHE A 443 -3.57 6.18 -20.51
N GLU A 444 -3.35 7.30 -21.19
CA GLU A 444 -2.87 7.30 -22.57
C GLU A 444 -1.58 6.50 -22.72
N ALA A 445 -0.59 6.75 -21.84
CA ALA A 445 0.66 6.00 -21.83
C ALA A 445 0.45 4.50 -21.62
N LEU A 446 -0.50 4.10 -20.77
CA LEU A 446 -0.85 2.69 -20.54
C LEU A 446 -1.59 2.07 -21.74
N TYR A 447 -2.52 2.78 -22.35
CA TYR A 447 -3.27 2.33 -23.53
C TYR A 447 -2.36 2.11 -24.74
N GLU A 448 -1.46 3.06 -25.03
CA GLU A 448 -0.44 2.94 -26.08
C GLU A 448 0.44 1.69 -25.91
N ARG A 449 0.62 1.26 -24.67
CA ARG A 449 1.45 0.12 -24.30
C ARG A 449 0.71 -1.21 -24.29
N GLY A 450 -0.60 -1.19 -24.53
CA GLY A 450 -1.42 -2.39 -24.66
C GLY A 450 -2.44 -2.59 -23.53
N LEU A 451 -2.56 -1.70 -22.56
CA LEU A 451 -3.62 -1.81 -21.57
C LEU A 451 -5.00 -1.71 -22.24
N GLY A 452 -5.85 -2.72 -22.06
CA GLY A 452 -7.12 -2.81 -22.77
C GLY A 452 -7.00 -3.38 -24.19
N ARG A 453 -5.83 -3.88 -24.60
CA ARG A 453 -5.58 -4.63 -25.85
C ARG A 453 -4.91 -5.98 -25.60
N SER A 454 -3.98 -5.99 -24.65
CA SER A 454 -3.17 -7.14 -24.26
C SER A 454 -4.00 -8.26 -23.67
N GLY A 455 -3.90 -9.45 -24.24
CA GLY A 455 -4.57 -10.66 -23.75
C GLY A 455 -6.10 -10.63 -23.83
N ILE A 456 -6.69 -9.60 -24.45
CA ILE A 456 -8.14 -9.51 -24.62
C ILE A 456 -8.57 -10.36 -25.81
N ILE A 457 -9.52 -11.24 -25.53
CA ILE A 457 -10.04 -12.20 -26.51
C ILE A 457 -10.94 -11.50 -27.54
N GLU A 458 -11.82 -10.64 -27.04
CA GLU A 458 -12.86 -9.96 -27.81
C GLU A 458 -13.24 -8.66 -27.10
N THR A 459 -13.32 -7.57 -27.86
CA THR A 459 -13.61 -6.21 -27.34
C THR A 459 -15.11 -5.96 -27.27
N ASP A 460 -15.91 -6.62 -28.13
CA ASP A 460 -17.37 -6.56 -28.09
C ASP A 460 -17.92 -7.55 -27.06
N PHE A 461 -18.52 -7.03 -25.99
CA PHE A 461 -19.13 -7.84 -24.95
C PHE A 461 -20.15 -8.84 -25.50
N ARG A 462 -20.87 -8.53 -26.57
CA ARG A 462 -21.89 -9.42 -27.17
C ARG A 462 -21.31 -10.74 -27.67
N ARG A 463 -20.01 -10.76 -27.93
CA ARG A 463 -19.25 -11.91 -28.43
C ARG A 463 -18.37 -12.55 -27.34
N TRP A 464 -18.48 -12.09 -26.10
CA TRP A 464 -17.78 -12.72 -24.99
C TRP A 464 -18.29 -14.14 -24.73
N TYR A 465 -17.36 -15.02 -24.39
CA TYR A 465 -17.67 -16.36 -23.93
C TYR A 465 -18.19 -16.33 -22.48
N TRP A 466 -18.93 -17.37 -22.07
CA TRP A 466 -19.54 -17.47 -20.75
C TRP A 466 -18.53 -17.25 -19.60
N PHE A 467 -17.29 -17.73 -19.75
CA PHE A 467 -16.27 -17.62 -18.72
C PHE A 467 -15.78 -16.18 -18.52
N GLN A 468 -15.85 -15.33 -19.56
CA GLN A 468 -15.47 -13.91 -19.44
C GLN A 468 -16.46 -13.16 -18.54
N TYR A 469 -17.70 -13.65 -18.45
CA TYR A 469 -18.72 -13.13 -17.55
C TYR A 469 -18.58 -13.69 -16.13
N LEU A 470 -18.22 -14.98 -15.98
CA LEU A 470 -18.28 -15.66 -14.68
C LEU A 470 -16.97 -15.62 -13.90
N LEU A 471 -15.82 -15.69 -14.57
CA LEU A 471 -14.53 -15.70 -13.89
C LEU A 471 -14.08 -14.29 -13.51
N PRO A 472 -13.55 -14.08 -12.29
CA PRO A 472 -12.89 -12.83 -11.93
C PRO A 472 -11.86 -12.42 -12.99
N PHE A 473 -11.91 -11.16 -13.42
CA PHE A 473 -11.07 -10.62 -14.50
C PHE A 473 -11.26 -11.29 -15.88
N GLY A 474 -12.36 -12.01 -16.10
CA GLY A 474 -12.66 -12.74 -17.33
C GLY A 474 -12.27 -12.06 -18.65
N PRO A 475 -12.63 -10.78 -18.91
CA PRO A 475 -12.26 -10.09 -20.14
C PRO A 475 -10.75 -9.88 -20.33
N PHE A 476 -9.99 -9.91 -19.24
CA PHE A 476 -8.54 -9.76 -19.19
C PHE A 476 -7.83 -11.11 -18.98
N LEU A 477 -8.52 -12.25 -19.00
CA LEU A 477 -7.82 -13.54 -18.91
C LEU A 477 -7.12 -13.82 -20.24
N PRO A 478 -5.78 -14.03 -20.24
CA PRO A 478 -5.02 -14.36 -21.45
C PRO A 478 -5.56 -15.62 -22.13
N LYS A 479 -5.49 -15.68 -23.47
CA LYS A 479 -5.88 -16.87 -24.24
C LYS A 479 -5.07 -18.09 -23.82
N GLY A 480 -3.77 -17.93 -23.57
CA GLY A 480 -2.91 -19.02 -23.12
C GLY A 480 -3.34 -19.63 -21.78
N LEU A 481 -3.82 -18.81 -20.83
CA LEU A 481 -4.36 -19.29 -19.57
C LEU A 481 -5.68 -20.06 -19.77
N MET A 482 -6.50 -19.61 -20.72
CA MET A 482 -7.76 -20.29 -21.05
C MET A 482 -7.54 -21.64 -21.74
N ASN A 483 -6.51 -21.76 -22.57
CA ASN A 483 -6.16 -23.05 -23.19
C ASN A 483 -5.77 -24.11 -22.15
N LEU A 484 -5.17 -23.72 -21.03
CA LEU A 484 -4.89 -24.63 -19.90
C LEU A 484 -6.18 -25.10 -19.21
N ILE A 485 -7.21 -24.25 -19.16
CA ILE A 485 -8.51 -24.57 -18.55
C ILE A 485 -9.35 -25.45 -19.49
N ASN A 486 -9.28 -25.23 -20.81
CA ASN A 486 -9.97 -26.05 -21.82
C ASN A 486 -9.33 -27.43 -22.08
N ILE A 487 -8.21 -27.76 -21.41
CA ILE A 487 -7.60 -29.09 -21.41
C ILE A 487 -8.07 -29.93 -20.19
N ALA A 488 -8.93 -29.39 -19.32
CA ALA A 488 -9.50 -30.10 -18.17
C ALA A 488 -10.89 -30.71 -18.48
#